data_AF-A0A9Q1FK85-F1
#
_entry.id   AF-A0A9Q1FK85-F1
#
_cell.length_a   1.000
_cell.length_b   1.000
_cell.length_c   1.000
_cell.angle_alpha   90.00
_cell.angle_beta   90.00
_cell.angle_gamma   90.00
#
_symmetry.space_group_name_H-M   'P 1'
#
loop_
_entity.id
_entity.type
_entity.pdbx_description
1 polymer ?
#
loop_
_entity_poly.entity_id
_entity_poly.type
_entity_poly.pdbx_seq_one_letter_code
_entity_poly.pdbx_strand_id
1 'polypeptide(L)'
;MPGALPPAQALYIVLVLTQSSILALLAIAIDRYLRVKIPMSYKRVVTARRAGVSVLLCWVVAFVVGLTPMLGWNNLQSLRENLTLDADLVITCQFENVISMDYMVYFNFFGWVLPPLLLMLVIYAEIFYMIHRQLNRKVSGSHSDPSRYYGKELKLAKSLALVLVLFALSWLPLHILNCITLFCPDCQKPMILIYIAILLTHANSAVNPIIYAFRIKKFRTAFLKIWKQYFCCSDTSHIRSRPSERLDSLIRRHQQQHDDDV
;
A
#
# COMPACT_ATOMS: atom_id res chain seq x y z
N MET A 1 25.63 8.45 -25.31
CA MET A 1 25.01 8.42 -23.97
C MET A 1 26.11 8.16 -22.95
N PRO A 2 26.73 9.17 -22.32
CA PRO A 2 27.69 8.94 -21.25
C PRO A 2 26.92 8.65 -19.95
N GLY A 3 27.39 7.63 -19.23
CA GLY A 3 26.65 6.92 -18.18
C GLY A 3 26.16 7.78 -17.01
N ALA A 4 24.87 7.62 -16.70
CA ALA A 4 24.33 8.00 -15.41
C ALA A 4 25.02 7.15 -14.31
N LEU A 5 25.55 7.81 -13.29
CA LEU A 5 26.20 7.18 -12.15
C LEU A 5 25.23 6.16 -11.47
N PRO A 6 25.68 4.93 -11.10
CA PRO A 6 24.84 3.89 -10.48
C PRO A 6 24.00 4.36 -9.27
N PRO A 7 24.48 5.27 -8.40
CA PRO A 7 23.69 5.79 -7.28
C PRO A 7 22.50 6.66 -7.69
N ALA A 8 22.58 7.39 -8.81
CA ALA A 8 21.48 8.21 -9.32
C ALA A 8 20.29 7.34 -9.76
N GLN A 9 20.58 6.17 -10.34
CA GLN A 9 19.54 5.22 -10.78
C GLN A 9 18.72 4.69 -9.60
N ALA A 10 19.36 4.46 -8.45
CA ALA A 10 18.67 4.03 -7.23
C ALA A 10 17.63 5.06 -6.75
N LEU A 11 17.92 6.36 -6.88
CA LEU A 11 17.00 7.43 -6.50
C LEU A 11 15.74 7.44 -7.38
N TYR A 12 15.89 7.26 -8.69
CA TYR A 12 14.74 7.19 -9.61
C TYR A 12 13.87 5.95 -9.34
N ILE A 13 14.50 4.81 -9.02
CA ILE A 13 13.77 3.59 -8.63
C ILE A 13 12.91 3.87 -7.38
N VAL A 14 13.45 4.58 -6.38
CA VAL A 14 12.68 4.99 -5.20
C VAL A 14 11.49 5.87 -5.62
N LEU A 15 11.68 6.87 -6.49
CA LEU A 15 10.57 7.70 -6.98
C LEU A 15 9.47 6.88 -7.70
N VAL A 16 9.85 5.89 -8.51
CA VAL A 16 8.88 5.00 -9.17
C VAL A 16 8.12 4.14 -8.16
N LEU A 17 8.81 3.53 -7.19
CA LEU A 17 8.20 2.66 -6.18
C LEU A 17 7.25 3.43 -5.25
N THR A 18 7.55 4.69 -5.01
CA THR A 18 6.74 5.55 -4.15
C THR A 18 5.49 6.01 -4.88
N GLN A 19 5.62 6.40 -6.14
CA GLN A 19 4.48 6.73 -6.99
C GLN A 19 3.55 5.54 -7.20
N SER A 20 4.09 4.34 -7.41
CA SER A 20 3.28 3.13 -7.56
C SER A 20 2.51 2.81 -6.27
N SER A 21 3.14 3.02 -5.10
CA SER A 21 2.50 2.84 -3.80
C SER A 21 1.33 3.82 -3.59
N ILE A 22 1.50 5.10 -3.94
CA ILE A 22 0.44 6.12 -3.84
C ILE A 22 -0.75 5.76 -4.73
N LEU A 23 -0.49 5.42 -5.99
CA LEU A 23 -1.53 5.07 -6.94
C LEU A 23 -2.24 3.76 -6.55
N ALA A 24 -1.52 2.80 -5.97
CA ALA A 24 -2.10 1.58 -5.44
C ALA A 24 -3.02 1.86 -4.23
N LEU A 25 -2.60 2.72 -3.29
CA LEU A 25 -3.43 3.13 -2.15
C LEU A 25 -4.69 3.89 -2.61
N LEU A 26 -4.57 4.75 -3.62
CA LEU A 26 -5.70 5.45 -4.21
C LEU A 26 -6.66 4.48 -4.89
N ALA A 27 -6.15 3.52 -5.68
CA ALA A 27 -6.97 2.50 -6.30
C ALA A 27 -7.70 1.63 -5.26
N ILE A 28 -7.03 1.28 -4.15
CA ILE A 28 -7.67 0.60 -3.02
C ILE A 28 -8.77 1.49 -2.42
N ALA A 29 -8.52 2.78 -2.18
CA ALA A 29 -9.53 3.69 -1.64
C ALA A 29 -10.77 3.80 -2.55
N ILE A 30 -10.56 3.89 -3.87
CA ILE A 30 -11.65 3.91 -4.86
C ILE A 30 -12.42 2.58 -4.88
N ASP A 31 -11.74 1.43 -4.86
CA ASP A 31 -12.40 0.11 -4.78
C ASP A 31 -13.32 0.03 -3.54
N ARG A 32 -12.80 0.48 -2.39
CA ARG A 32 -13.57 0.53 -1.15
C ARG A 32 -14.76 1.48 -1.27
N TYR A 33 -14.56 2.65 -1.83
CA TYR A 33 -15.64 3.61 -2.07
C TYR A 33 -16.75 3.02 -2.92
N LEU A 34 -16.41 2.41 -4.06
CA LEU A 34 -17.37 1.77 -4.96
C LEU A 34 -18.13 0.65 -4.25
N ARG A 35 -17.45 -0.18 -3.46
CA ARG A 35 -18.09 -1.27 -2.73
C ARG A 35 -19.13 -0.78 -1.73
N VAL A 36 -18.85 0.31 -1.01
CA VAL A 36 -19.77 0.85 0.01
C VAL A 36 -20.88 1.69 -0.67
N LYS A 37 -20.58 2.42 -1.75
CA LYS A 37 -21.53 3.32 -2.45
C LYS A 37 -22.54 2.58 -3.33
N ILE A 38 -22.11 1.55 -4.07
CA ILE A 38 -22.94 0.83 -5.04
C ILE A 38 -22.90 -0.70 -4.85
N PRO A 39 -23.35 -1.23 -3.69
CA PRO A 39 -23.22 -2.65 -3.36
C PRO A 39 -23.85 -3.58 -4.41
N MET A 40 -24.98 -3.19 -5.01
CA MET A 40 -25.70 -3.99 -6.00
C MET A 40 -25.02 -4.04 -7.38
N SER A 41 -24.34 -2.97 -7.77
CA SER A 41 -23.67 -2.87 -9.08
C SER A 41 -22.16 -3.16 -8.99
N TYR A 42 -21.58 -3.26 -7.79
CA TYR A 42 -20.14 -3.42 -7.59
C TYR A 42 -19.55 -4.59 -8.40
N LYS A 43 -20.16 -5.78 -8.34
CA LYS A 43 -19.68 -6.96 -9.09
C LYS A 43 -19.71 -6.79 -10.61
N ARG A 44 -20.60 -5.93 -11.12
CA ARG A 44 -20.70 -5.59 -12.55
C ARG A 44 -19.68 -4.53 -12.94
N VAL A 45 -19.41 -3.57 -12.05
CA VAL A 45 -18.50 -2.44 -12.31
C VAL A 45 -17.04 -2.87 -12.17
N VAL A 46 -16.68 -3.52 -11.06
CA VAL A 46 -15.32 -3.93 -10.71
C VAL A 46 -15.11 -5.38 -11.12
N THR A 47 -14.48 -5.58 -12.28
CA THR A 47 -14.13 -6.91 -12.82
C THR A 47 -12.63 -7.15 -12.72
N ALA A 48 -12.21 -8.42 -12.70
CA ALA A 48 -10.79 -8.79 -12.62
C ALA A 48 -9.97 -8.20 -13.78
N ARG A 49 -10.52 -8.20 -15.01
CA ARG A 49 -9.88 -7.61 -16.19
C ARG A 49 -9.65 -6.10 -16.01
N ARG A 50 -10.66 -5.37 -15.53
CA ARG A 50 -10.55 -3.91 -15.28
C ARG A 50 -9.59 -3.59 -14.16
N ALA A 51 -9.58 -4.39 -13.08
CA ALA A 51 -8.62 -4.25 -12.00
C ALA A 51 -7.18 -4.47 -12.48
N GLY A 52 -6.94 -5.51 -13.29
CA GLY A 52 -5.63 -5.77 -13.90
C GLY A 52 -5.15 -4.62 -14.79
N VAL A 53 -6.04 -4.09 -15.65
CA VAL A 53 -5.74 -2.90 -16.46
C VAL A 53 -5.41 -1.69 -15.58
N SER A 54 -6.18 -1.46 -14.51
CA SER A 54 -5.91 -0.37 -13.57
C SER A 54 -4.54 -0.49 -12.92
N VAL A 55 -4.11 -1.69 -12.51
CA VAL A 55 -2.78 -1.92 -11.93
C VAL A 55 -1.68 -1.63 -12.95
N LEU A 56 -1.84 -2.09 -14.19
CA LEU A 56 -0.88 -1.81 -15.27
C LEU A 56 -0.75 -0.30 -15.52
N LEU A 57 -1.88 0.41 -15.58
CA LEU A 57 -1.89 1.86 -15.76
C LEU A 57 -1.20 2.58 -14.59
N CYS A 58 -1.44 2.15 -13.34
CA CYS A 58 -0.75 2.72 -12.19
C CYS A 58 0.77 2.57 -12.30
N TRP A 59 1.27 1.42 -12.76
CA TRP A 59 2.69 1.20 -12.99
C TRP A 59 3.24 2.08 -14.11
N VAL A 60 2.54 2.16 -15.25
CA VAL A 60 2.96 3.01 -16.38
C VAL A 60 3.06 4.47 -15.94
N VAL A 61 2.05 4.99 -15.23
CA VAL A 61 2.09 6.36 -14.69
C VAL A 61 3.24 6.53 -13.70
N ALA A 62 3.47 5.55 -12.82
CA ALA A 62 4.58 5.60 -11.86
C ALA A 62 5.96 5.66 -12.54
N PHE A 63 6.16 4.90 -13.63
CA PHE A 63 7.38 4.98 -14.42
C PHE A 63 7.53 6.33 -15.11
N VAL A 64 6.47 6.85 -15.73
CA VAL A 64 6.50 8.15 -16.40
C VAL A 64 6.87 9.26 -15.41
N VAL A 65 6.20 9.31 -14.27
CA VAL A 65 6.47 10.30 -13.23
C VAL A 65 7.89 10.12 -12.67
N GLY A 66 8.26 8.92 -12.23
CA GLY A 66 9.56 8.67 -11.59
C GLY A 66 10.77 8.84 -12.51
N LEU A 67 10.62 8.66 -13.82
CA LEU A 67 11.69 8.84 -14.82
C LEU A 67 11.70 10.22 -15.48
N THR A 68 10.76 11.11 -15.15
CA THR A 68 10.69 12.48 -15.70
C THR A 68 12.01 13.25 -15.58
N PRO A 69 12.77 13.20 -14.46
CA PRO A 69 14.07 13.87 -14.37
C PRO A 69 15.13 13.33 -15.35
N MET A 70 15.02 12.06 -15.78
CA MET A 70 15.92 11.48 -16.78
C MET A 70 15.61 11.96 -18.21
N LEU A 71 14.41 12.49 -18.46
CA LEU A 71 13.98 12.99 -19.77
C LEU A 71 14.40 14.46 -20.03
N GLY A 72 15.09 15.11 -19.09
CA GLY A 72 15.68 16.43 -19.30
C GLY A 72 15.47 17.44 -18.17
N TRP A 73 14.67 17.12 -17.15
CA TRP A 73 14.47 18.00 -15.99
C TRP A 73 15.44 17.67 -14.84
N ASN A 74 16.75 17.72 -15.13
CA ASN A 74 17.80 17.48 -14.16
C ASN A 74 18.80 18.65 -14.13
N ASN A 75 19.47 18.84 -12.99
CA ASN A 75 20.46 19.90 -12.81
C ASN A 75 21.83 19.56 -13.43
N LEU A 76 21.94 18.41 -14.11
CA LEU A 76 23.21 17.89 -14.60
C LEU A 76 23.85 18.80 -15.65
N GLN A 77 23.03 19.51 -16.43
CA GLN A 77 23.51 20.42 -17.47
C GLN A 77 24.08 21.72 -16.88
N SER A 78 23.41 22.30 -15.88
CA SER A 78 23.89 23.49 -15.15
C SER A 78 25.16 23.19 -14.33
N LEU A 79 25.26 21.98 -13.78
CA LEU A 79 26.48 21.51 -13.09
C LEU A 79 27.66 21.32 -14.06
N ARG A 80 27.39 20.87 -15.30
CA ARG A 80 28.41 20.65 -16.34
C ARG A 80 29.00 21.95 -16.90
N GLU A 81 28.19 23.01 -16.99
CA GLU A 81 28.64 24.34 -17.45
C GLU A 81 29.52 25.06 -16.42
N ASN A 82 29.29 24.86 -15.11
CA ASN A 82 30.22 25.34 -14.07
C ASN A 82 31.48 24.48 -13.96
N LEU A 83 31.45 23.23 -14.46
CA LEU A 83 32.56 22.27 -14.39
C LEU A 83 33.67 22.52 -15.42
N THR A 84 33.42 23.30 -16.48
CA THR A 84 34.45 23.59 -17.49
C THR A 84 35.59 24.47 -16.96
N LEU A 85 35.49 24.96 -15.72
CA LEU A 85 36.50 25.78 -15.05
C LEU A 85 37.40 25.01 -14.07
N ASP A 86 37.07 23.78 -13.67
CA ASP A 86 37.86 23.04 -12.68
C ASP A 86 37.83 21.52 -12.93
N ALA A 87 38.94 20.96 -13.39
CA ALA A 87 39.02 19.65 -14.05
C ALA A 87 39.09 18.42 -13.12
N ASP A 88 38.90 18.56 -11.80
CA ASP A 88 39.13 17.42 -10.86
C ASP A 88 38.07 17.24 -9.75
N LEU A 89 36.86 17.79 -9.90
CA LEU A 89 35.83 17.62 -8.86
C LEU A 89 35.04 16.31 -9.00
N VAL A 90 35.34 15.33 -8.13
CA VAL A 90 34.57 14.09 -7.96
C VAL A 90 33.12 14.42 -7.53
N ILE A 91 32.13 14.09 -8.38
CA ILE A 91 30.71 14.27 -8.07
C ILE A 91 30.31 13.29 -6.96
N THR A 92 30.15 13.80 -5.74
CA THR A 92 29.52 13.04 -4.66
C THR A 92 28.03 12.87 -4.97
N CYS A 93 27.53 11.63 -4.90
CA CYS A 93 26.13 11.30 -5.18
C CYS A 93 25.22 11.75 -4.03
N GLN A 94 24.99 13.05 -3.95
CA GLN A 94 24.03 13.65 -3.04
C GLN A 94 22.72 13.92 -3.79
N PHE A 95 21.60 13.60 -3.12
CA PHE A 95 20.24 13.70 -3.67
C PHE A 95 19.93 15.08 -4.25
N GLU A 96 20.39 16.14 -3.59
CA GLU A 96 20.17 17.55 -3.97
C GLU A 96 20.91 17.97 -5.25
N ASN A 97 22.00 17.28 -5.59
CA ASN A 97 22.82 17.60 -6.76
C ASN A 97 22.28 16.95 -8.04
N VAL A 98 21.58 15.82 -7.93
CA VAL A 98 21.14 15.01 -9.08
C VAL A 98 19.67 15.27 -9.42
N ILE A 99 18.84 15.60 -8.43
CA ILE A 99 17.40 15.80 -8.60
C ILE A 99 17.05 17.25 -8.22
N SER A 100 16.39 17.97 -9.13
CA SER A 100 15.97 19.35 -8.89
C SER A 100 14.91 19.44 -7.79
N MET A 101 15.11 20.37 -6.85
CA MET A 101 14.16 20.65 -5.78
C MET A 101 12.83 21.19 -6.33
N ASP A 102 12.86 21.94 -7.44
CA ASP A 102 11.66 22.39 -8.14
C ASP A 102 10.81 21.21 -8.63
N TYR A 103 11.47 20.18 -9.20
CA TYR A 103 10.80 18.95 -9.60
C TYR A 103 10.19 18.23 -8.38
N MET A 104 10.97 18.07 -7.31
CA MET A 104 10.52 17.36 -6.10
C MET A 104 9.34 18.06 -5.40
N VAL A 105 9.28 19.39 -5.42
CA VAL A 105 8.24 20.16 -4.74
C VAL A 105 7.03 20.38 -5.66
N TYR A 106 7.20 21.02 -6.81
CA TYR A 106 6.07 21.43 -7.66
C TYR A 106 5.45 20.25 -8.39
N PHE A 107 6.27 19.46 -9.10
CA PHE A 107 5.74 18.37 -9.90
C PHE A 107 5.42 17.14 -9.03
N ASN A 108 6.39 16.66 -8.25
CA ASN A 108 6.20 15.45 -7.47
C ASN A 108 5.28 15.69 -6.27
N PHE A 109 5.61 16.59 -5.35
CA PHE A 109 4.81 16.76 -4.13
C PHE A 109 3.44 17.39 -4.40
N PHE A 110 3.37 18.59 -5.00
CA PHE A 110 2.09 19.27 -5.24
C PHE A 110 1.28 18.65 -6.38
N GLY A 111 1.92 18.08 -7.40
CA GLY A 111 1.22 17.46 -8.52
C GLY A 111 0.79 16.01 -8.27
N TRP A 112 1.67 15.18 -7.72
CA TRP A 112 1.48 13.72 -7.71
C TRP A 112 1.36 13.06 -6.33
N VAL A 113 1.74 13.74 -5.25
CA VAL A 113 1.61 13.22 -3.88
C VAL A 113 0.39 13.83 -3.17
N LEU A 114 0.31 15.15 -3.11
CA LEU A 114 -0.71 15.87 -2.36
C LEU A 114 -2.13 15.64 -2.92
N PRO A 115 -2.39 15.71 -4.24
CA PRO A 115 -3.76 15.54 -4.74
C PRO A 115 -4.31 14.12 -4.52
N PRO A 116 -3.56 13.02 -4.79
CA PRO A 116 -4.00 11.68 -4.38
C PRO A 116 -4.22 11.53 -2.88
N LEU A 117 -3.37 12.14 -2.05
CA LEU A 117 -3.53 12.08 -0.59
C LEU A 117 -4.82 12.75 -0.12
N LEU A 118 -5.12 13.95 -0.64
CA LEU A 118 -6.36 14.67 -0.36
C LEU A 118 -7.58 13.91 -0.88
N LEU A 119 -7.51 13.36 -2.09
CA LEU A 119 -8.59 12.56 -2.67
C LEU A 119 -8.87 11.31 -1.82
N MET A 120 -7.83 10.61 -1.37
CA MET A 120 -7.99 9.47 -0.45
C MET A 120 -8.65 9.90 0.86
N LEU A 121 -8.24 11.04 1.44
CA LEU A 121 -8.83 11.56 2.68
C LEU A 121 -10.32 11.87 2.51
N VAL A 122 -10.71 12.53 1.42
CA VAL A 122 -12.11 12.81 1.08
C VAL A 122 -12.90 11.51 0.91
N ILE A 123 -12.35 10.54 0.17
CA ILE A 123 -12.99 9.23 -0.02
C ILE A 123 -13.23 8.52 1.32
N TYR A 124 -12.24 8.49 2.22
CA TYR A 124 -12.42 7.85 3.52
C TYR A 124 -13.41 8.62 4.40
N ALA A 125 -13.38 9.95 4.38
CA ALA A 125 -14.36 10.77 5.10
C ALA A 125 -15.79 10.47 4.63
N GLU A 126 -16.02 10.39 3.32
CA GLU A 126 -17.30 9.99 2.72
C GLU A 126 -17.73 8.58 3.14
N ILE A 127 -16.80 7.62 3.14
CA ILE A 127 -17.07 6.25 3.61
C ILE A 127 -17.49 6.26 5.08
N PHE A 128 -16.76 6.97 5.95
CA PHE A 128 -17.10 7.07 7.37
C PHE A 128 -18.44 7.74 7.59
N TYR A 129 -18.68 8.88 6.93
CA TYR A 129 -19.95 9.61 6.99
C TYR A 129 -21.12 8.71 6.57
N MET A 130 -20.99 8.01 5.44
CA MET A 130 -22.04 7.12 4.93
C MET A 130 -22.32 5.96 5.89
N ILE A 131 -21.28 5.33 6.45
CA ILE A 131 -21.45 4.24 7.43
C ILE A 131 -22.13 4.75 8.69
N HIS A 132 -21.70 5.88 9.26
CA HIS A 132 -22.29 6.47 10.45
C HIS A 132 -23.77 6.85 10.22
N ARG A 133 -24.08 7.46 9.08
CA ARG A 133 -25.46 7.80 8.69
C ARG A 133 -26.35 6.54 8.59
N GLN A 134 -25.83 5.45 8.04
CA GLN A 134 -26.55 4.17 7.92
C GLN A 134 -26.73 3.46 9.28
N LEU A 135 -25.82 3.67 10.23
CA LEU A 135 -25.95 3.17 11.60
C LEU A 135 -26.97 3.99 12.40
N ASN A 136 -26.93 5.33 12.31
CA ASN A 136 -27.86 6.21 13.01
C ASN A 136 -29.31 6.05 12.52
N ARG A 137 -29.54 5.85 11.21
CA ARG A 137 -30.89 5.60 10.66
C ARG A 137 -31.53 4.29 11.14
N LYS A 138 -30.75 3.35 11.70
CA LYS A 138 -31.23 2.03 12.15
C LYS A 138 -31.52 1.93 13.64
N VAL A 139 -31.13 2.94 14.43
CA VAL A 139 -31.53 3.02 15.85
C VAL A 139 -33.06 3.18 15.98
N SER A 140 -33.75 3.55 14.90
CA SER A 140 -35.22 3.70 14.85
C SER A 140 -35.99 2.53 14.19
N GLY A 141 -35.34 1.43 13.80
CA GLY A 141 -36.04 0.30 13.15
C GLY A 141 -35.28 -1.03 13.22
N SER A 142 -35.95 -2.07 13.75
CA SER A 142 -35.39 -3.33 14.25
C SER A 142 -34.81 -4.33 13.21
N HIS A 143 -34.03 -5.28 13.74
CA HIS A 143 -33.55 -6.60 13.24
C HIS A 143 -32.38 -6.72 12.21
N SER A 144 -31.15 -6.69 12.76
CA SER A 144 -30.17 -7.81 12.83
C SER A 144 -29.43 -8.45 11.64
N ASP A 145 -29.29 -7.85 10.45
CA ASP A 145 -28.29 -8.35 9.46
C ASP A 145 -27.35 -7.29 8.84
N PRO A 146 -27.85 -6.12 8.39
CA PRO A 146 -26.96 -5.18 7.72
C PRO A 146 -26.00 -4.46 8.68
N SER A 147 -26.31 -4.34 9.99
CA SER A 147 -25.37 -3.75 10.98
C SER A 147 -24.08 -4.55 11.11
N ARG A 148 -24.16 -5.89 11.02
CA ARG A 148 -23.01 -6.79 11.09
C ARG A 148 -22.16 -6.70 9.82
N TYR A 149 -22.78 -6.50 8.66
CA TYR A 149 -22.09 -6.21 7.40
C TYR A 149 -21.36 -4.86 7.46
N TYR A 150 -22.05 -3.77 7.81
CA TYR A 150 -21.43 -2.44 7.92
C TYR A 150 -20.35 -2.38 9.01
N GLY A 151 -20.51 -3.09 10.13
CA GLY A 151 -19.47 -3.20 11.16
C GLY A 151 -18.19 -3.88 10.65
N LYS A 152 -18.31 -4.92 9.82
CA LYS A 152 -17.16 -5.55 9.16
C LYS A 152 -16.49 -4.60 8.17
N GLU A 153 -17.27 -3.92 7.34
CA GLU A 153 -16.77 -2.94 6.37
C GLU A 153 -16.13 -1.73 7.07
N LEU A 154 -16.66 -1.27 8.20
CA LEU A 154 -16.10 -0.21 9.03
C LEU A 154 -14.75 -0.62 9.62
N LYS A 155 -14.63 -1.84 10.15
CA LYS A 155 -13.37 -2.33 10.71
C LYS A 155 -12.27 -2.40 9.64
N LEU A 156 -12.65 -2.79 8.43
CA LEU A 156 -11.74 -2.81 7.29
C LEU A 156 -11.39 -1.38 6.81
N ALA A 157 -12.37 -0.48 6.69
CA ALA A 157 -12.14 0.94 6.38
C ALA A 157 -11.23 1.63 7.41
N LYS A 158 -11.43 1.40 8.72
CA LYS A 158 -10.53 1.87 9.79
C LYS A 158 -9.11 1.36 9.64
N SER A 159 -8.94 0.14 9.15
CA SER A 159 -7.61 -0.42 8.93
C SER A 159 -6.93 0.21 7.73
N LEU A 160 -7.66 0.47 6.65
CA LEU A 160 -7.11 1.12 5.46
C LEU A 160 -6.86 2.63 5.67
N ALA A 161 -7.71 3.32 6.44
CA ALA A 161 -7.46 4.69 6.88
C ALA A 161 -6.21 4.78 7.75
N LEU A 162 -5.93 3.78 8.59
CA LEU A 162 -4.68 3.70 9.35
C LEU A 162 -3.47 3.54 8.42
N VAL A 163 -3.56 2.72 7.37
CA VAL A 163 -2.50 2.61 6.33
C VAL A 163 -2.24 3.98 5.71
N LEU A 164 -3.29 4.74 5.36
CA LEU A 164 -3.15 6.07 4.78
C LEU A 164 -2.45 7.05 5.73
N VAL A 165 -2.85 7.07 7.01
CA VAL A 165 -2.22 7.95 8.01
C VAL A 165 -0.75 7.59 8.19
N LEU A 166 -0.41 6.30 8.28
CA LEU A 166 0.97 5.86 8.40
C LEU A 166 1.79 6.21 7.15
N PHE A 167 1.21 6.05 5.95
CA PHE A 167 1.84 6.51 4.72
C PHE A 167 2.13 8.02 4.76
N ALA A 168 1.13 8.84 5.12
CA ALA A 168 1.31 10.28 5.23
C ALA A 168 2.38 10.66 6.26
N LEU A 169 2.35 10.06 7.45
CA LEU A 169 3.34 10.29 8.50
C LEU A 169 4.75 9.88 8.06
N SER A 170 4.87 8.84 7.23
CA SER A 170 6.16 8.41 6.71
C SER A 170 6.74 9.30 5.62
N TRP A 171 5.89 9.88 4.77
CA TRP A 171 6.32 10.63 3.58
C TRP A 171 6.34 12.14 3.77
N LEU A 172 5.38 12.70 4.51
CA LEU A 172 5.27 14.15 4.70
C LEU A 172 6.52 14.80 5.31
N PRO A 173 7.21 14.22 6.30
CA PRO A 173 8.41 14.84 6.85
C PRO A 173 9.48 15.11 5.79
N LEU A 174 9.72 14.16 4.88
CA LEU A 174 10.69 14.33 3.80
C LEU A 174 10.25 15.39 2.79
N HIS A 175 8.96 15.40 2.39
CA HIS A 175 8.44 16.43 1.49
C HIS A 175 8.46 17.83 2.11
N ILE A 176 8.18 17.96 3.41
CA ILE A 176 8.29 19.23 4.13
C ILE A 176 9.74 19.71 4.15
N LEU A 177 10.71 18.83 4.41
CA LEU A 177 12.13 19.17 4.35
C LEU A 177 12.52 19.65 2.94
N ASN A 178 12.05 18.99 1.88
CA ASN A 178 12.29 19.43 0.49
C ASN A 178 11.68 20.83 0.22
N CYS A 179 10.48 21.11 0.74
CA CYS A 179 9.88 22.44 0.65
C CYS A 179 10.72 23.48 1.38
N ILE A 180 11.23 23.17 2.59
CA ILE A 180 12.11 24.07 3.34
C ILE A 180 13.40 24.31 2.57
N THR A 181 14.01 23.28 1.97
CA THR A 181 15.22 23.44 1.14
C THR A 181 14.97 24.33 -0.08
N LEU A 182 13.79 24.26 -0.70
CA LEU A 182 13.45 25.10 -1.84
C LEU A 182 13.12 26.55 -1.46
N PHE A 183 12.25 26.75 -0.46
CA PHE A 183 11.72 28.07 -0.10
C PHE A 183 12.59 28.83 0.91
N CYS A 184 13.44 28.13 1.66
CA CYS A 184 14.37 28.72 2.62
C CYS A 184 15.77 28.06 2.51
N PRO A 185 16.58 28.47 1.52
CA PRO A 185 17.93 27.92 1.34
C PRO A 185 18.83 28.19 2.55
N ASP A 186 18.65 29.33 3.23
CA ASP A 186 19.45 29.74 4.39
C ASP A 186 19.05 29.01 5.70
N CYS A 187 17.95 28.26 5.69
CA CYS A 187 17.48 27.50 6.86
C CYS A 187 18.38 26.28 7.11
N GLN A 188 19.17 26.35 8.18
CA GLN A 188 19.98 25.22 8.65
C GLN A 188 19.09 24.08 9.15
N LYS A 189 19.26 22.90 8.55
CA LYS A 189 18.55 21.68 8.92
C LYS A 189 19.54 20.71 9.55
N PRO A 190 19.35 20.25 10.80
CA PRO A 190 20.24 19.28 11.40
C PRO A 190 20.17 17.97 10.61
N MET A 191 21.34 17.40 10.29
CA MET A 191 21.46 16.16 9.50
C MET A 191 20.64 15.00 10.08
N ILE A 192 20.51 14.95 11.41
CA ILE A 192 19.70 13.95 12.12
C ILE A 192 18.25 13.95 11.63
N LEU A 193 17.63 15.12 11.39
CA LEU A 193 16.25 15.19 10.92
C LEU A 193 16.11 14.64 9.50
N ILE A 194 17.08 14.88 8.63
CA ILE A 194 17.10 14.35 7.26
C ILE A 194 17.21 12.82 7.30
N TYR A 195 18.14 12.27 8.08
CA TYR A 195 18.29 10.82 8.22
C TYR A 195 17.04 10.14 8.82
N ILE A 196 16.42 10.75 9.84
CA ILE A 196 15.16 10.24 10.42
C ILE A 196 14.06 10.24 9.36
N ALA A 197 13.90 11.32 8.59
CA ALA A 197 12.90 11.40 7.53
C ALA A 197 13.12 10.33 6.46
N ILE A 198 14.37 10.15 6.00
CA ILE A 198 14.73 9.10 5.05
C ILE A 198 14.41 7.72 5.63
N LEU A 199 14.86 7.41 6.84
CA LEU A 199 14.59 6.14 7.50
C LEU A 199 13.09 5.86 7.60
N LEU A 200 12.29 6.88 7.91
CA LEU A 200 10.85 6.77 8.03
C LEU A 200 10.17 6.45 6.68
N THR A 201 10.67 7.00 5.56
CA THR A 201 10.19 6.63 4.23
C THR A 201 10.49 5.17 3.88
N HIS A 202 11.66 4.65 4.27
CA HIS A 202 12.00 3.24 4.06
C HIS A 202 11.18 2.31 4.97
N ALA A 203 10.91 2.72 6.21
CA ALA A 203 10.08 1.96 7.16
C ALA A 203 8.65 1.74 6.64
N ASN A 204 8.10 2.65 5.82
CA ASN A 204 6.78 2.52 5.21
C ASN A 204 6.58 1.18 4.46
N SER A 205 7.63 0.68 3.80
CA SER A 205 7.57 -0.60 3.10
C SER A 205 7.38 -1.79 4.06
N ALA A 206 7.99 -1.74 5.25
CA ALA A 206 7.87 -2.78 6.28
C ALA A 206 6.53 -2.74 7.02
N VAL A 207 5.90 -1.57 7.10
CA VAL A 207 4.62 -1.35 7.79
C VAL A 207 3.46 -2.08 7.09
N ASN A 208 3.51 -2.24 5.76
CA ASN A 208 2.40 -2.83 4.99
C ASN A 208 2.06 -4.29 5.42
N PRO A 209 2.99 -5.27 5.41
CA PRO A 209 2.71 -6.63 5.91
C PRO A 209 2.26 -6.68 7.38
N ILE A 210 2.85 -5.84 8.23
CA ILE A 210 2.54 -5.76 9.66
C ILE A 210 1.07 -5.38 9.84
N ILE A 211 0.62 -4.31 9.17
CA ILE A 211 -0.79 -3.89 9.26
C ILE A 211 -1.71 -5.02 8.81
N TYR A 212 -1.41 -5.70 7.69
CA TYR A 212 -2.26 -6.78 7.19
C TYR A 212 -2.31 -7.97 8.16
N ALA A 213 -1.17 -8.36 8.76
CA ALA A 213 -1.08 -9.44 9.72
C ALA A 213 -1.88 -9.16 11.01
N PHE A 214 -1.83 -7.93 11.54
CA PHE A 214 -2.53 -7.57 12.77
C PHE A 214 -4.01 -7.22 12.56
N ARG A 215 -4.37 -6.63 11.42
CA ARG A 215 -5.72 -6.07 11.21
C ARG A 215 -6.65 -6.97 10.41
N ILE A 216 -6.13 -7.78 9.48
CA ILE A 216 -6.96 -8.64 8.63
C ILE A 216 -6.87 -10.09 9.13
N LYS A 217 -7.94 -10.57 9.78
CA LYS A 217 -8.02 -11.93 10.34
C LYS A 217 -7.65 -13.02 9.32
N LYS A 218 -8.08 -12.87 8.05
CA LYS A 218 -7.76 -13.83 6.98
C LYS A 218 -6.26 -13.92 6.69
N PHE A 219 -5.57 -12.79 6.60
CA PHE A 219 -4.11 -12.75 6.42
C PHE A 219 -3.39 -13.32 7.63
N ARG A 220 -3.82 -12.96 8.85
CA ARG A 220 -3.25 -13.52 10.08
C ARG A 220 -3.31 -15.06 10.10
N THR A 221 -4.46 -15.62 9.77
CA THR A 221 -4.63 -17.09 9.72
C THR A 221 -3.76 -17.72 8.63
N ALA A 222 -3.64 -17.10 7.46
CA ALA A 222 -2.76 -17.56 6.39
C ALA A 222 -1.27 -17.51 6.79
N PHE A 223 -0.81 -16.41 7.39
CA PHE A 223 0.56 -16.27 7.90
C PHE A 223 0.87 -17.31 8.97
N LEU A 224 -0.03 -17.54 9.93
CA LEU A 224 0.14 -18.57 10.94
C LEU A 224 0.17 -19.98 10.35
N LYS A 225 -0.62 -20.24 9.29
CA LYS A 225 -0.61 -21.53 8.59
C LYS A 225 0.72 -21.76 7.87
N ILE A 226 1.21 -20.75 7.13
CA ILE A 226 2.52 -20.79 6.47
C ILE A 226 3.63 -20.97 7.50
N TRP A 227 3.60 -20.21 8.59
CA TRP A 227 4.56 -20.32 9.69
C TRP A 227 4.57 -21.74 10.29
N LYS A 228 3.39 -22.30 10.59
CA LYS A 228 3.29 -23.65 11.14
C LYS A 228 3.68 -24.78 10.18
N GLN A 229 3.62 -24.53 8.86
CA GLN A 229 3.88 -25.54 7.84
C GLN A 229 5.33 -25.52 7.33
N TYR A 230 5.96 -24.34 7.33
CA TYR A 230 7.31 -24.16 6.78
C TYR A 230 8.37 -23.79 7.84
N PHE A 231 7.99 -23.12 8.93
CA PHE A 231 8.94 -22.61 9.93
C PHE A 231 8.86 -23.34 11.27
N CYS A 232 7.69 -23.80 11.68
CA CYS A 232 7.60 -24.89 12.64
C CYS A 232 7.66 -26.18 11.85
N CYS A 233 8.71 -26.98 12.03
CA CYS A 233 8.67 -28.41 11.71
C CYS A 233 7.68 -29.08 12.67
N SER A 234 6.39 -28.80 12.51
CA SER A 234 5.37 -29.61 13.16
C SER A 234 5.28 -30.85 12.29
N ASP A 235 5.91 -31.92 12.78
CA ASP A 235 5.83 -33.26 12.25
C ASP A 235 4.40 -33.52 11.77
N THR A 236 4.19 -33.49 10.46
CA THR A 236 2.88 -33.77 9.88
C THR A 236 2.76 -35.28 9.77
N SER A 237 2.89 -35.93 10.92
CA SER A 237 2.74 -37.36 11.11
C SER A 237 1.48 -37.69 11.92
N HIS A 238 0.38 -36.93 11.79
CA HIS A 238 -0.89 -37.37 12.39
C HIS A 238 -2.20 -36.81 11.81
N ILE A 239 -2.26 -36.40 10.53
CA ILE A 239 -3.55 -36.11 9.85
C ILE A 239 -3.61 -36.80 8.48
N ARG A 240 -3.45 -38.12 8.44
CA ARG A 240 -3.91 -38.94 7.30
C ARG A 240 -4.39 -40.35 7.69
N SER A 241 -5.11 -40.49 8.80
CA SER A 241 -5.82 -41.74 9.11
C SER A 241 -6.96 -41.52 10.11
N ARG A 242 -8.05 -40.88 9.69
CA ARG A 242 -9.37 -41.10 10.29
C ARG A 242 -10.51 -40.68 9.34
N PRO A 243 -10.72 -41.46 8.28
CA PRO A 243 -12.08 -41.73 7.83
C PRO A 243 -12.42 -43.23 7.70
N SER A 244 -11.73 -44.15 8.41
CA SER A 244 -12.09 -45.59 8.39
C SER A 244 -13.00 -46.00 9.55
N GLU A 245 -12.67 -45.67 10.80
CA GLU A 245 -13.42 -46.19 11.97
C GLU A 245 -14.91 -45.78 12.03
N ARG A 246 -15.27 -44.62 11.45
CA ARG A 246 -16.67 -44.17 11.42
C ARG A 246 -17.48 -44.83 10.30
N LEU A 247 -16.83 -45.21 9.21
CA LEU A 247 -17.47 -45.94 8.10
C LEU A 247 -17.57 -47.43 8.45
N ASP A 248 -16.53 -48.01 9.06
CA ASP A 248 -16.53 -49.41 9.50
C ASP A 248 -17.54 -49.68 10.63
N SER A 249 -17.78 -48.70 11.52
CA SER A 249 -18.82 -48.80 12.55
C SER A 249 -20.24 -48.59 12.00
N LEU A 250 -20.40 -47.84 10.91
CA LEU A 250 -21.68 -47.70 10.22
C LEU A 250 -22.01 -48.94 9.37
N ILE A 251 -21.01 -49.54 8.72
CA ILE A 251 -21.16 -50.79 7.96
C ILE A 251 -21.49 -51.96 8.89
N ARG A 252 -20.80 -52.09 10.04
CA ARG A 252 -21.15 -53.11 11.04
C ARG A 252 -22.57 -52.97 11.58
N ARG A 253 -23.04 -51.74 11.82
CA ARG A 253 -24.44 -51.51 12.25
C ARG A 253 -25.44 -51.89 11.17
N HIS A 254 -25.12 -51.66 9.89
CA HIS A 254 -26.00 -52.05 8.79
C HIS A 254 -26.03 -53.55 8.52
N GLN A 255 -24.94 -54.28 8.72
CA GLN A 255 -24.92 -55.74 8.59
C GLN A 255 -25.66 -56.43 9.74
N GLN A 256 -25.50 -55.94 10.97
CA GLN A 256 -26.17 -56.53 12.12
C GLN A 256 -27.69 -56.33 12.10
N GLN A 257 -28.17 -55.30 11.41
CA GLN A 257 -29.59 -55.03 11.24
C GLN A 257 -30.23 -55.80 10.07
N HIS A 258 -29.43 -56.49 9.25
CA HIS A 258 -29.92 -57.33 8.15
C HIS A 258 -30.03 -58.82 8.56
N ASP A 259 -29.29 -59.24 9.58
CA ASP A 259 -29.34 -60.61 10.13
C ASP A 259 -30.49 -60.82 11.15
N ASP A 260 -31.10 -59.75 11.67
CA ASP A 260 -32.23 -59.84 12.62
C ASP A 260 -33.63 -59.89 11.92
N ASP A 261 -33.68 -59.72 10.59
CA ASP A 261 -34.92 -59.68 9.78
C ASP A 261 -35.06 -60.89 8.81
N VAL A 262 -34.31 -61.99 9.03
CA VAL A 262 -34.42 -63.27 8.28
C VAL A 262 -34.78 -64.43 9.19
#